data_AF-A0A8B7DMQ2-F1
#
_entry.id   AF-A0A8B7DMQ2-F1
#
_cell.length_a   1.000
_cell.length_b   1.000
_cell.length_c   1.000
_cell.angle_alpha   90.00
_cell.angle_beta   90.00
_cell.angle_gamma   90.00
#
_symmetry.space_group_name_H-M   'P 1'
#
loop_
_entity.id
_entity.type
_entity.pdbx_description
1 polymer ?
#
loop_
_entity_poly.entity_id
_entity_poly.type
_entity_poly.pdbx_seq_one_letter_code
_entity_poly.pdbx_strand_id
1 'polypeptide(L)'
;MSNDITLVQLQGLGLIGKIITGPWMSLVDKNATGKSNLEFGDIFQKAIRKLAYFKSNPESILYTDVDIFSQVLNIKKDKVHQSLRVIKNKNILVKILSALISYTETVLKRQMARYLTGNLSNPSKEMIKTTLSAPPHTMEAERILVFTKVYAKAMTLFPNT
;
A
#
# COMPACT_ATOMS: atom_id res chain seq x y z
N MET A 1 11.42 -27.50 6.20
CA MET A 1 10.11 -27.02 6.68
C MET A 1 10.13 -25.56 7.14
N SER A 2 10.88 -25.15 8.18
CA SER A 2 10.90 -23.73 8.64
C SER A 2 11.39 -22.71 7.58
N ASN A 3 12.38 -23.08 6.76
CA ASN A 3 12.90 -22.20 5.71
C ASN A 3 11.89 -21.93 4.59
N ASP A 4 11.01 -22.88 4.26
CA ASP A 4 10.06 -22.73 3.15
C ASP A 4 8.95 -21.74 3.48
N ILE A 5 8.45 -21.77 4.72
CA ILE A 5 7.43 -20.84 5.19
C ILE A 5 8.00 -19.41 5.26
N THR A 6 9.23 -19.28 5.79
CA THR A 6 9.93 -17.99 5.86
C THR A 6 10.11 -17.38 4.46
N LEU A 7 10.51 -18.19 3.48
CA LEU A 7 10.64 -17.72 2.09
C LEU A 7 9.30 -17.27 1.49
N VAL A 8 8.21 -17.97 1.79
CA VAL A 8 6.86 -17.58 1.34
C VAL A 8 6.38 -16.30 2.04
N GLN A 9 6.72 -16.10 3.31
CA GLN A 9 6.47 -14.84 4.03
C GLN A 9 7.22 -13.67 3.39
N LEU A 10 8.51 -13.83 3.11
CA LEU A 10 9.32 -12.83 2.42
C LEU A 10 8.79 -12.54 1.01
N GLN A 11 8.31 -13.56 0.29
CA GLN A 11 7.65 -13.39 -0.99
C GLN A 11 6.37 -12.55 -0.87
N GLY A 12 5.52 -12.85 0.11
CA GLY A 12 4.31 -12.07 0.40
C GLY A 12 4.62 -10.61 0.71
N LEU A 13 5.61 -10.36 1.57
CA LEU A 13 6.09 -9.01 1.88
C LEU A 13 6.62 -8.28 0.64
N GLY A 14 7.42 -8.96 -0.19
CA GLY A 14 7.95 -8.39 -1.43
C GLY A 14 6.85 -7.97 -2.40
N LEU A 15 5.80 -8.78 -2.55
CA LEU A 15 4.65 -8.47 -3.40
C LEU A 15 3.88 -7.25 -2.90
N ILE A 16 3.54 -7.20 -1.60
CA ILE A 16 2.89 -6.01 -1.01
C ILE A 16 3.79 -4.77 -1.14
N GLY A 17 5.10 -4.95 -0.95
CA GLY A 17 6.12 -3.93 -1.16
C GLY A 17 6.08 -3.33 -2.56
N LYS A 18 6.02 -4.16 -3.60
CA LYS A 18 6.00 -3.73 -5.00
C LYS A 18 4.67 -3.13 -5.45
N ILE A 19 3.56 -3.66 -4.94
CA ILE A 19 2.22 -3.38 -5.47
C ILE A 19 1.48 -2.33 -4.64
N ILE A 20 1.78 -2.22 -3.35
CA ILE A 20 1.04 -1.38 -2.42
C ILE A 20 1.96 -0.36 -1.77
N THR A 21 2.87 -0.78 -0.89
CA THR A 21 3.56 0.18 -0.02
C THR A 21 4.67 0.94 -0.71
N GLY A 22 5.38 0.34 -1.68
CA GLY A 22 6.37 1.03 -2.51
C GLY A 22 5.76 2.17 -3.33
N PRO A 23 4.71 1.91 -4.11
CA PRO A 23 3.92 2.95 -4.77
C PRO A 23 3.40 4.01 -3.81
N TRP A 24 2.88 3.61 -2.65
CA TRP A 24 2.40 4.53 -1.62
C TRP A 24 3.49 5.49 -1.16
N MET A 25 4.68 4.98 -0.83
CA MET A 25 5.84 5.80 -0.49
C MET A 25 6.25 6.69 -1.67
N SER A 26 6.38 6.15 -2.88
CA SER A 26 6.79 6.98 -4.03
C SER A 26 5.84 8.15 -4.30
N LEU A 27 4.54 7.93 -4.13
CA LEU A 27 3.53 8.93 -4.43
C LEU A 27 3.38 9.96 -3.32
N VAL A 28 3.30 9.51 -2.07
CA VAL A 28 2.95 10.33 -0.92
C VAL A 28 4.18 10.87 -0.20
N ASP A 29 5.22 10.06 -0.03
CA ASP A 29 6.43 10.45 0.70
C ASP A 29 7.35 11.32 -0.18
N LYS A 30 7.53 10.96 -1.44
CA LYS A 30 8.41 11.70 -2.36
C LYS A 30 7.72 12.83 -3.14
N ASN A 31 6.41 13.01 -2.93
CA ASN A 31 5.53 13.84 -3.76
C ASN A 31 5.88 13.79 -5.26
N ALA A 32 6.06 12.58 -5.81
CA ALA A 32 6.54 12.41 -7.19
C ALA A 32 5.62 13.06 -8.25
N THR A 33 4.43 13.50 -7.86
CA THR A 33 3.44 14.15 -8.73
C THR A 33 3.29 15.65 -8.50
N GLY A 34 4.02 16.24 -7.54
CA GLY A 34 3.96 17.68 -7.27
C GLY A 34 2.60 18.18 -6.77
N LYS A 35 1.74 17.30 -6.26
CA LYS A 35 0.37 17.63 -5.86
C LYS A 35 0.33 18.23 -4.46
N SER A 36 -0.68 19.08 -4.21
CA SER A 36 -0.99 19.56 -2.88
C SER A 36 -1.64 18.46 -2.03
N ASN A 37 -1.53 18.58 -0.71
CA ASN A 37 -2.04 17.56 0.23
C ASN A 37 -3.53 17.26 0.06
N LEU A 38 -4.34 18.25 -0.31
CA LEU A 38 -5.79 18.09 -0.50
C LEU A 38 -6.16 17.41 -1.83
N GLU A 39 -5.28 17.48 -2.84
CA GLU A 39 -5.48 16.78 -4.13
C GLU A 39 -5.23 15.26 -4.03
N PHE A 40 -4.69 14.78 -2.91
CA PHE A 40 -4.55 13.35 -2.66
C PHE A 40 -5.85 12.68 -2.16
N GLY A 41 -6.89 13.43 -1.78
CA GLY A 41 -8.14 12.85 -1.28
C GLY A 41 -8.75 11.82 -2.25
N ASP A 42 -8.94 12.21 -3.51
CA ASP A 42 -9.45 11.31 -4.56
C ASP A 42 -8.52 10.13 -4.84
N ILE A 43 -7.21 10.36 -4.75
CA ILE A 43 -6.18 9.34 -4.95
C ILE A 43 -6.29 8.28 -3.83
N PHE A 44 -6.43 8.72 -2.58
CA PHE A 44 -6.58 7.83 -1.44
C PHE A 44 -7.89 7.04 -1.51
N GLN A 45 -9.00 7.66 -1.90
CA GLN A 45 -10.26 6.93 -2.09
C GLN A 45 -10.14 5.83 -3.15
N LYS A 46 -9.51 6.13 -4.30
CA LYS A 46 -9.25 5.13 -5.35
C LYS A 46 -8.38 3.99 -4.84
N ALA A 47 -7.30 4.31 -4.12
CA ALA A 47 -6.40 3.32 -3.55
C ALA A 47 -7.09 2.41 -2.52
N ILE A 48 -7.96 2.97 -1.67
CA ILE A 48 -8.74 2.19 -0.69
C ILE A 48 -9.74 1.25 -1.40
N ARG A 49 -10.40 1.69 -2.48
CA ARG A 49 -11.27 0.82 -3.28
C ARG A 49 -10.49 -0.33 -3.90
N LYS A 50 -9.30 -0.05 -4.46
CA LYS A 50 -8.40 -1.08 -5.00
C LYS A 50 -7.94 -2.05 -3.90
N LEU A 51 -7.68 -1.55 -2.70
CA LEU A 51 -7.30 -2.38 -1.56
C LEU A 51 -8.45 -3.28 -1.09
N ALA A 52 -9.69 -2.77 -1.08
CA ALA A 52 -10.87 -3.57 -0.78
C ALA A 52 -11.06 -4.70 -1.80
N TYR A 53 -10.80 -4.43 -3.08
CA TYR A 53 -10.76 -5.46 -4.12
C TYR A 53 -9.70 -6.53 -3.82
N PHE A 54 -8.45 -6.13 -3.55
CA PHE A 54 -7.39 -7.07 -3.17
C PHE A 54 -7.72 -7.84 -1.90
N LYS A 55 -8.42 -7.25 -0.94
CA LYS A 55 -8.86 -7.97 0.27
C LYS A 55 -9.90 -9.04 -0.04
N SER A 56 -10.87 -8.72 -0.91
CA SER A 56 -11.88 -9.69 -1.35
C SER A 56 -11.31 -10.79 -2.24
N ASN A 57 -10.19 -10.51 -2.93
CA ASN A 57 -9.49 -11.45 -3.80
C ASN A 57 -7.96 -11.33 -3.64
N PRO A 58 -7.36 -11.85 -2.55
CA PRO A 58 -5.92 -11.69 -2.27
C PRO A 58 -5.02 -12.30 -3.34
N GLU A 59 -5.50 -13.34 -4.02
CA GLU A 59 -4.78 -14.01 -5.10
C GLU A 59 -4.53 -13.09 -6.30
N SER A 60 -5.42 -12.11 -6.53
CA SER A 60 -5.26 -11.18 -7.66
C SER A 60 -3.97 -10.36 -7.62
N ILE A 61 -3.32 -10.20 -6.46
CA ILE A 61 -1.99 -9.58 -6.34
C ILE A 61 -0.92 -10.33 -7.14
N LEU A 62 -1.06 -11.64 -7.33
CA LEU A 62 -0.09 -12.45 -8.06
C LEU A 62 -0.10 -12.15 -9.56
N TYR A 63 -1.22 -11.63 -10.07
CA TYR A 63 -1.47 -11.51 -11.50
C TYR A 63 -1.66 -10.06 -11.96
N THR A 64 -2.00 -9.14 -11.06
CA THR A 64 -2.21 -7.72 -11.38
C THR A 64 -1.03 -7.11 -12.10
N ASP A 65 -1.26 -6.40 -13.20
CA ASP A 65 -0.25 -5.62 -13.92
C ASP A 65 -0.18 -4.16 -13.46
N VAL A 66 -1.03 -3.79 -12.49
CA VAL A 66 -1.08 -2.47 -11.90
C VAL A 66 -0.87 -2.47 -10.39
N ASP A 67 -0.40 -1.34 -9.87
CA ASP A 67 -0.28 -1.07 -8.45
C ASP A 67 -1.60 -0.63 -7.78
N ILE A 68 -1.52 -0.28 -6.49
CA ILE A 68 -2.63 0.22 -5.66
C ILE A 68 -3.28 1.50 -6.21
N PHE A 69 -2.54 2.32 -6.96
CA PHE A 69 -3.04 3.53 -7.61
C PHE A 69 -3.42 3.29 -9.07
N SER A 70 -3.45 2.03 -9.52
CA SER A 70 -3.73 1.62 -10.90
C SER A 70 -2.69 2.09 -11.92
N GLN A 71 -1.45 2.33 -11.49
CA GLN A 71 -0.33 2.59 -12.40
C GLN A 71 0.28 1.28 -12.89
N VAL A 72 0.67 1.23 -14.16
CA VAL A 72 1.25 0.04 -14.79
C VAL A 72 2.60 -0.30 -14.17
N LEU A 73 2.74 -1.55 -13.75
CA LEU A 73 3.97 -2.11 -13.20
C LEU A 73 4.93 -2.47 -14.34
N ASN A 74 6.19 -2.08 -14.24
CA ASN A 74 7.22 -2.44 -15.22
C ASN A 74 7.77 -3.86 -15.02
N ILE A 75 6.88 -4.86 -15.10
CA ILE A 75 7.19 -6.26 -14.77
C ILE A 75 8.29 -6.82 -15.69
N LYS A 76 8.33 -6.40 -16.96
CA LYS A 76 9.33 -6.92 -17.92
C LYS A 76 10.76 -6.51 -17.61
N LYS A 77 10.97 -5.36 -16.97
CA LYS A 77 12.31 -4.86 -16.59
C LYS A 77 12.66 -5.11 -15.12
N ASP A 78 11.66 -5.38 -14.27
CA ASP A 78 11.85 -5.61 -12.84
C ASP A 78 12.06 -7.09 -12.52
N LYS A 79 13.33 -7.51 -12.49
CA LYS A 79 13.74 -8.89 -12.15
C LYS A 79 13.26 -9.34 -10.76
N VAL A 80 13.12 -8.41 -9.81
CA VAL A 80 12.61 -8.72 -8.46
C VAL A 80 11.11 -8.98 -8.52
N HIS A 81 10.35 -8.19 -9.27
CA HIS A 81 8.93 -8.46 -9.47
C HIS A 81 8.74 -9.83 -10.15
N GLN A 82 9.53 -10.14 -11.18
CA GLN A 82 9.45 -11.43 -11.86
C GLN A 82 9.71 -12.61 -10.90
N SER A 83 10.75 -12.53 -10.07
CA SER A 83 11.07 -13.60 -9.12
C SER A 83 9.98 -13.78 -8.05
N LEU A 84 9.36 -12.68 -7.60
CA LEU A 84 8.25 -12.72 -6.64
C LEU A 84 6.98 -13.37 -7.19
N ARG A 85 6.82 -13.50 -8.51
CA ARG A 85 5.69 -14.21 -9.14
C ARG A 85 5.93 -15.70 -9.35
N VAL A 86 7.12 -16.21 -9.05
CA VAL A 86 7.39 -17.65 -9.07
C VAL A 86 6.78 -18.26 -7.79
N ILE A 87 5.57 -18.79 -7.91
CA ILE A 87 4.78 -19.26 -6.76
C ILE A 87 5.29 -20.63 -6.31
N LYS A 88 5.91 -20.69 -5.12
CA LYS A 88 6.38 -21.95 -4.52
C LYS A 88 5.28 -22.69 -3.74
N ASN A 89 4.51 -21.95 -2.93
CA ASN A 89 3.39 -22.49 -2.17
C ASN A 89 2.22 -21.51 -2.17
N LYS A 90 1.32 -21.67 -3.15
CA LYS A 90 0.21 -20.75 -3.40
C LYS A 90 -0.72 -20.62 -2.19
N ASN A 91 -1.06 -21.74 -1.54
CA ASN A 91 -2.03 -21.75 -0.46
C ASN A 91 -1.54 -20.96 0.77
N ILE A 92 -0.28 -21.14 1.16
CA ILE A 92 0.33 -20.40 2.27
C ILE A 92 0.50 -18.93 1.88
N LEU A 93 0.96 -18.65 0.65
CA LEU A 93 1.15 -17.29 0.16
C LEU A 93 -0.15 -16.48 0.18
N VAL A 94 -1.26 -17.05 -0.30
CA VAL A 94 -2.57 -16.39 -0.32
C VAL A 94 -3.06 -16.06 1.10
N LYS A 95 -2.85 -16.96 2.07
CA LYS A 95 -3.16 -16.69 3.49
C LYS A 95 -2.35 -15.51 4.03
N ILE A 96 -1.04 -15.48 3.75
CA ILE A 96 -0.15 -14.38 4.15
C ILE A 96 -0.58 -13.07 3.49
N LEU A 97 -0.85 -13.07 2.19
CA LEU A 97 -1.32 -11.89 1.46
C LEU A 97 -2.63 -11.36 2.04
N SER A 98 -3.60 -12.24 2.32
CA SER A 98 -4.88 -11.85 2.94
C SER A 98 -4.67 -11.11 4.27
N ALA A 99 -3.80 -11.62 5.13
CA ALA A 99 -3.47 -10.99 6.40
C ALA A 99 -2.75 -9.64 6.22
N LEU A 100 -1.73 -9.59 5.36
CA LEU A 100 -0.96 -8.36 5.09
C LEU A 100 -1.84 -7.27 4.49
N ILE A 101 -2.73 -7.61 3.54
CA ILE A 101 -3.68 -6.68 2.92
C ILE A 101 -4.66 -6.15 3.97
N SER A 102 -5.24 -7.03 4.79
CA SER A 102 -6.20 -6.63 5.83
C SER A 102 -5.56 -5.68 6.85
N TYR A 103 -4.32 -5.96 7.24
CA TYR A 103 -3.57 -5.07 8.13
C TYR A 103 -3.26 -3.73 7.46
N THR A 104 -2.81 -3.76 6.19
CA THR A 104 -2.53 -2.56 5.39
C THR A 104 -3.75 -1.68 5.26
N GLU A 105 -4.92 -2.26 4.98
CA GLU A 105 -6.19 -1.52 4.89
C GLU A 105 -6.55 -0.83 6.20
N THR A 106 -6.41 -1.54 7.32
CA THR A 106 -6.69 -1.00 8.65
C THR A 106 -5.82 0.21 8.95
N VAL A 107 -4.52 0.11 8.66
CA VAL A 107 -3.56 1.20 8.88
C VAL A 107 -3.86 2.38 7.96
N LEU A 108 -4.09 2.15 6.66
CA LEU A 108 -4.39 3.21 5.71
C LEU A 108 -5.68 3.94 6.06
N LYS A 109 -6.76 3.22 6.35
CA LYS A 109 -8.04 3.85 6.75
C LYS A 109 -7.88 4.70 8.00
N ARG A 110 -7.12 4.21 9.00
CA ARG A 110 -6.86 4.98 10.22
C ARG A 110 -6.05 6.25 9.95
N GLN A 111 -4.95 6.14 9.18
CA GLN A 111 -4.11 7.29 8.86
C GLN A 111 -4.84 8.29 7.97
N MET A 112 -5.70 7.81 7.06
CA MET A 112 -6.41 8.64 6.08
C MET A 112 -7.82 9.05 6.52
N ALA A 113 -8.23 8.76 7.75
CA ALA A 113 -9.61 9.00 8.20
C ALA A 113 -10.10 10.44 7.93
N ARG A 114 -9.21 11.43 8.09
CA ARG A 114 -9.53 12.85 7.81
C ARG A 114 -9.80 13.15 6.33
N TYR A 115 -9.13 12.43 5.42
CA TYR A 115 -9.28 12.54 3.97
C TYR A 115 -10.40 11.64 3.42
N LEU A 116 -10.73 10.55 4.11
CA LEU A 116 -11.78 9.63 3.67
C LEU A 116 -13.16 10.04 4.16
N THR A 117 -13.26 10.48 5.41
CA THR A 117 -14.55 10.73 6.08
C THR A 117 -14.57 12.00 6.93
N GLY A 118 -13.45 12.72 7.02
CA GLY A 118 -13.35 13.94 7.83
C GLY A 118 -13.38 15.23 7.01
N ASN A 119 -12.96 16.33 7.64
CA ASN A 119 -13.05 17.69 7.09
C ASN A 119 -12.21 17.92 5.81
N LEU A 120 -11.38 16.96 5.41
CA LEU A 120 -10.56 17.02 4.19
C LEU A 120 -11.09 16.10 3.08
N SER A 121 -12.24 15.44 3.28
CA SER A 121 -12.84 14.54 2.30
C SER A 121 -13.49 15.23 1.12
N ASN A 122 -13.98 16.46 1.32
CA ASN A 122 -14.53 17.34 0.28
C ASN A 122 -13.94 18.75 0.45
N PRO A 123 -12.66 18.97 0.09
CA PRO A 123 -12.03 20.27 0.25
C PRO A 123 -12.65 21.30 -0.70
N SER A 124 -12.93 22.51 -0.22
CA SER A 124 -13.41 23.59 -1.08
C SER A 124 -12.30 24.07 -2.02
N LYS A 125 -12.66 24.69 -3.15
CA LYS A 125 -11.68 25.28 -4.08
C LYS A 125 -10.76 26.30 -3.40
N GLU A 126 -11.29 26.99 -2.40
CA GLU A 126 -10.56 27.99 -1.61
C GLU A 126 -9.56 27.35 -0.65
N MET A 127 -9.91 26.21 -0.03
CA MET A 127 -8.99 25.40 0.78
C MET A 127 -7.85 24.84 -0.06
N ILE A 128 -8.14 24.37 -1.28
CA ILE A 128 -7.11 23.90 -2.22
C ILE A 128 -6.18 25.07 -2.58
N LYS A 129 -6.74 26.22 -2.95
CA LYS A 129 -5.96 27.40 -3.35
C LYS A 129 -5.03 27.91 -2.24
N THR A 130 -5.48 27.88 -0.98
CA THR A 130 -4.69 28.28 0.20
C THR A 130 -3.64 27.24 0.62
N THR A 131 -3.80 25.98 0.26
CA THR A 131 -2.84 24.91 0.59
C THR A 131 -1.82 24.62 -0.51
N LEU A 132 -1.98 25.20 -1.71
CA LEU A 132 -0.98 25.14 -2.79
C LEU A 132 0.38 25.72 -2.39
N SER A 133 0.40 26.69 -1.47
CA SER A 133 1.62 27.31 -0.95
C SER A 133 2.25 26.55 0.24
N ALA A 134 1.55 25.53 0.77
CA ALA A 134 2.06 24.72 1.87
C ALA A 134 2.92 23.56 1.33
N PRO A 135 4.11 23.29 1.90
CA PRO A 135 4.91 22.14 1.50
C PRO A 135 4.12 20.83 1.62
N PRO A 136 4.27 19.88 0.69
CA PRO A 136 3.62 18.57 0.75
C PRO A 136 3.98 17.82 2.03
N HIS A 137 5.22 18.01 2.50
CA HIS A 137 5.77 17.39 3.70
C HIS A 137 5.28 18.10 4.97
N THR A 138 4.00 17.95 5.29
CA THR A 138 3.50 18.25 6.64
C THR A 138 3.71 17.03 7.54
N MET A 139 3.77 17.22 8.87
CA MET A 139 3.80 16.16 9.91
C MET A 139 2.83 14.99 9.65
N GLU A 140 1.75 15.23 8.90
CA GLU A 140 0.77 14.20 8.54
C GLU A 140 1.34 13.21 7.50
N ALA A 141 2.20 13.64 6.57
CA ALA A 141 2.96 12.75 5.68
C ALA A 141 3.97 11.89 6.45
N GLU A 142 4.56 12.42 7.53
CA GLU A 142 5.42 11.64 8.43
C GLU A 142 4.62 10.60 9.24
N ARG A 143 3.36 10.86 9.58
CA ARG A 143 2.48 9.85 10.20
C ARG A 143 2.14 8.70 9.26
N ILE A 144 2.19 8.93 7.95
CA ILE A 144 2.04 7.89 6.91
C ILE A 144 3.30 6.99 6.85
N LEU A 145 4.50 7.52 7.16
CA LEU A 145 5.75 6.75 7.23
C LEU A 145 5.72 5.58 8.24
N VAL A 146 4.75 5.52 9.15
CA VAL A 146 4.57 4.41 10.11
C VAL A 146 4.33 3.05 9.43
N PHE A 147 4.08 3.02 8.10
CA PHE A 147 4.02 1.78 7.32
C PHE A 147 5.22 0.85 7.48
N THR A 148 6.43 1.38 7.67
CA THR A 148 7.63 0.55 7.91
C THR A 148 7.62 -0.11 9.29
N LYS A 149 7.13 0.56 10.35
CA LYS A 149 6.99 -0.04 11.70
C LYS A 149 5.91 -1.11 11.78
N VAL A 150 4.91 -1.01 10.90
CA VAL A 150 3.75 -1.90 10.80
C VAL A 150 4.12 -3.32 10.36
N TYR A 151 5.04 -3.46 9.40
CA TYR A 151 5.49 -4.77 8.93
C TYR A 151 6.20 -5.59 10.00
N ALA A 152 6.95 -4.93 10.89
CA ALA A 152 7.58 -5.60 12.03
C ALA A 152 6.54 -6.25 12.96
N LYS A 153 5.37 -5.61 13.15
CA LYS A 153 4.28 -6.15 13.98
C LYS A 153 3.47 -7.25 13.28
N ALA A 154 3.24 -7.13 11.97
CA ALA A 154 2.60 -8.19 11.19
C ALA A 154 3.43 -9.49 11.17
N MET A 155 4.75 -9.38 11.17
CA MET A 155 5.66 -10.54 11.24
C MET A 155 5.66 -11.22 12.62
N THR A 156 5.33 -10.51 13.70
CA THR A 156 5.19 -11.12 15.05
C THR A 156 3.91 -11.94 15.22
N LEU A 157 2.94 -11.83 14.32
CA LEU A 157 1.67 -12.58 14.34
C LEU A 157 1.75 -13.96 13.66
N PHE A 158 2.91 -14.32 13.09
CA PHE A 158 3.17 -15.66 12.54
C PHE A 158 4.36 -16.35 13.23
N PRO A 159 4.33 -16.55 14.56
CA PRO A 159 5.35 -17.36 15.20
C PRO A 159 5.00 -18.83 14.92
N ASN A 160 5.75 -19.48 14.03
CA ASN A 160 5.79 -20.94 13.86
C ASN A 160 4.41 -21.64 13.86
N THR A 161 3.76 -21.73 12.70
CA THR A 161 2.77 -22.78 12.41
C THR A 161 3.20 -23.55 11.18
#